data_AF-D4I240-F1
#
_entry.id   AF-D4I240-F1
#
_cell.length_a   1.000
_cell.length_b   1.000
_cell.length_c   1.000
_cell.angle_alpha   90.00
_cell.angle_beta   90.00
_cell.angle_gamma   90.00
#
_symmetry.space_group_name_H-M   'P 1'
#
loop_
_entity.id
_entity.type
_entity.pdbx_description
1 polymer ?
#
loop_
_entity_poly.entity_id
_entity_poly.type
_entity_poly.pdbx_seq_one_letter_code
_entity_poly.pdbx_strand_id
1 'polypeptide(L)'
;MRSGREFLHAKLTTDYYGGYMSFIETVKYVRQLSVIDEFGGRGDAGEISEFYIIFRATDGNGTDLSVSKNDVEEAVLNNYIVISNYIGDAQYSLGLLERNPNNDHFIVSKIDYKFNSNVITLSVRDFKGYASISVKFKNANKVFASTCYLSGNPSCFFLSRKP
;
A
#
# COMPACT_ATOMS: atom_id res chain seq x y z
N MET A 1 -30.26 3.34 -3.28
CA MET A 1 -29.09 3.44 -4.20
C MET A 1 -27.92 2.79 -3.49
N ARG A 2 -27.26 1.80 -4.09
CA ARG A 2 -26.06 1.20 -3.50
C ARG A 2 -24.91 2.21 -3.54
N SER A 3 -24.11 2.29 -2.48
CA SER A 3 -22.94 3.17 -2.48
C SER A 3 -21.90 2.68 -3.51
N GLY A 4 -21.03 3.57 -3.99
CA GLY A 4 -19.96 3.18 -4.93
C GLY A 4 -19.06 2.05 -4.40
N ARG A 5 -18.90 1.96 -3.06
CA ARG A 5 -18.20 0.88 -2.37
C ARG A 5 -18.92 -0.45 -2.47
N GLU A 6 -20.23 -0.47 -2.27
CA GLU A 6 -21.05 -1.68 -2.36
C GLU A 6 -21.09 -2.24 -3.79
N PHE A 7 -21.05 -1.37 -4.80
CA PHE A 7 -20.99 -1.79 -6.19
C PHE A 7 -19.64 -2.44 -6.55
N LEU A 8 -18.52 -1.84 -6.12
CA LEU A 8 -17.18 -2.39 -6.30
C LEU A 8 -17.01 -3.73 -5.59
N HIS A 9 -17.45 -3.81 -4.33
CA HIS A 9 -17.42 -5.06 -3.56
C HIS A 9 -18.24 -6.16 -4.25
N ALA A 10 -19.47 -5.86 -4.66
CA ALA A 10 -20.33 -6.84 -5.33
C ALA A 10 -19.75 -7.34 -6.66
N LYS A 11 -19.20 -6.44 -7.49
CA LYS A 11 -18.62 -6.79 -8.79
C LYS A 11 -17.39 -7.70 -8.63
N LEU A 12 -16.50 -7.36 -7.70
CA LEU A 12 -15.30 -8.15 -7.43
C LEU A 12 -15.63 -9.53 -6.86
N THR A 13 -16.62 -9.64 -5.96
CA THR A 13 -17.01 -10.95 -5.40
C THR A 13 -17.55 -11.95 -6.44
N THR A 14 -18.16 -11.47 -7.53
CA THR A 14 -18.67 -12.35 -8.61
C THR A 14 -17.57 -12.92 -9.51
N ASP A 15 -16.43 -12.21 -9.64
CA ASP A 15 -15.32 -12.61 -10.53
C ASP A 15 -14.28 -13.52 -9.82
N TYR A 16 -14.47 -13.81 -8.51
CA TYR A 16 -13.44 -14.37 -7.60
C TYR A 16 -13.28 -15.91 -7.58
N TYR A 17 -14.09 -16.68 -8.30
CA TYR A 17 -14.16 -18.15 -8.15
C TYR A 17 -13.19 -18.98 -9.03
N GLY A 18 -12.04 -18.43 -9.42
CA GLY A 18 -11.05 -19.15 -10.23
C GLY A 18 -9.59 -18.83 -9.89
N GLY A 19 -8.97 -19.62 -8.99
CA GLY A 19 -7.52 -19.80 -8.91
C GLY A 19 -6.63 -18.61 -8.49
N TYR A 20 -7.19 -17.49 -8.05
CA TYR A 20 -6.41 -16.33 -7.58
C TYR A 20 -5.84 -16.55 -6.16
N MET A 21 -4.56 -16.23 -5.96
CA MET A 21 -3.97 -16.10 -4.62
C MET A 21 -4.34 -14.73 -4.06
N SER A 22 -4.84 -14.70 -2.81
CA SER A 22 -5.10 -13.42 -2.12
C SER A 22 -3.80 -12.66 -1.84
N PHE A 23 -3.88 -11.34 -1.69
CA PHE A 23 -2.72 -10.50 -1.34
C PHE A 23 -1.98 -11.02 -0.10
N ILE A 24 -2.72 -11.47 0.92
CA ILE A 24 -2.14 -11.98 2.17
C ILE A 24 -1.34 -13.26 1.96
N GLU A 25 -1.81 -14.18 1.11
CA GLU A 25 -1.04 -15.39 0.79
C GLU A 25 0.25 -15.04 0.06
N THR A 26 0.22 -14.01 -0.79
CA THR A 26 1.42 -13.52 -1.47
C THR A 26 2.41 -12.86 -0.51
N VAL A 27 1.97 -11.97 0.39
CA VAL A 27 2.86 -11.18 1.27
C VAL A 27 3.19 -11.85 2.61
N LYS A 28 2.87 -13.13 2.77
CA LYS A 28 3.16 -13.89 4.00
C LYS A 28 4.66 -14.03 4.28
N TYR A 29 5.48 -14.10 3.23
CA TYR A 29 6.95 -14.19 3.33
C TYR A 29 7.63 -13.02 2.59
N VAL A 30 7.56 -11.83 3.17
CA VAL A 30 8.24 -10.65 2.65
C VAL A 30 9.71 -10.66 3.06
N ARG A 31 10.60 -10.63 2.06
CA ARG A 31 12.06 -10.59 2.23
C ARG A 31 12.63 -9.18 2.26
N GLN A 32 11.93 -8.25 1.63
CA GLN A 32 12.27 -6.84 1.59
C GLN A 32 10.97 -6.04 1.55
N LEU A 33 10.91 -4.96 2.33
CA LEU A 33 9.86 -3.95 2.24
C LEU A 33 10.50 -2.57 2.40
N SER A 34 10.10 -1.62 1.57
CA SER A 34 10.59 -0.25 1.63
C SER A 34 9.51 0.71 1.17
N VAL A 35 9.54 1.91 1.71
CA VAL A 35 8.72 3.04 1.25
C VAL A 35 9.65 4.20 0.92
N ILE A 36 9.49 4.76 -0.27
CA ILE A 36 10.41 5.77 -0.80
C ILE A 36 9.66 6.75 -1.69
N ASP A 37 10.01 8.03 -1.61
CA ASP A 37 9.43 9.06 -2.49
C ASP A 37 9.94 8.98 -3.93
N GLU A 38 9.26 9.69 -4.83
CA GLU A 38 9.60 9.78 -6.26
C GLU A 38 11.01 10.30 -6.57
N PHE A 39 11.68 10.93 -5.59
CA PHE A 39 13.04 11.46 -5.71
C PHE A 39 14.09 10.59 -4.99
N GLY A 40 13.72 9.38 -4.57
CA GLY A 40 14.64 8.43 -3.96
C GLY A 40 15.03 8.77 -2.52
N GLY A 41 14.15 9.42 -1.75
CA GLY A 41 14.41 9.78 -0.35
C GLY A 41 15.05 11.16 -0.16
N ARG A 42 15.18 11.94 -1.25
CA ARG A 42 15.84 13.26 -1.27
C ARG A 42 14.92 14.38 -1.74
N GLY A 43 13.63 14.08 -1.95
CA GLY A 43 12.66 15.06 -2.38
C GLY A 43 12.45 16.16 -1.34
N ASP A 44 12.05 17.35 -1.81
CA ASP A 44 11.45 18.31 -0.90
C ASP A 44 10.12 17.75 -0.40
N ALA A 45 10.01 17.56 0.91
CA ALA A 45 8.82 17.00 1.56
C ALA A 45 7.51 17.74 1.20
N GLY A 46 7.59 19.02 0.81
CA GLY A 46 6.46 19.83 0.36
C GLY A 46 5.99 19.54 -1.07
N GLU A 47 6.87 19.00 -1.90
CA GLU A 47 6.67 18.84 -3.35
C GLU A 47 6.38 17.40 -3.76
N ILE A 48 6.61 16.42 -2.89
CA ILE A 48 6.36 14.99 -3.16
C ILE A 48 4.90 14.76 -3.59
N SER A 49 4.73 14.38 -4.85
CA SER A 49 3.43 14.11 -5.47
C SER A 49 3.11 12.62 -5.51
N GLU A 50 4.14 11.78 -5.58
CA GLU A 50 4.03 10.32 -5.54
C GLU A 50 5.10 9.67 -4.66
N PHE A 51 4.81 8.45 -4.22
CA PHE A 51 5.77 7.59 -3.55
C PHE A 51 5.48 6.12 -3.86
N TYR A 52 6.43 5.25 -3.53
CA TYR A 52 6.41 3.85 -3.90
C TYR A 52 6.49 2.96 -2.66
N ILE A 53 5.64 1.93 -2.64
CA ILE A 53 5.81 0.77 -1.77
C ILE A 53 6.53 -0.29 -2.61
N ILE A 54 7.75 -0.64 -2.22
CA ILE A 54 8.59 -1.60 -2.94
C ILE A 54 8.78 -2.81 -2.04
N PHE A 55 8.46 -4.00 -2.54
CA PHE A 55 8.63 -5.22 -1.75
C PHE A 55 8.93 -6.46 -2.58
N ARG A 56 9.67 -7.38 -1.97
CA ARG A 56 9.94 -8.71 -2.50
C ARG A 56 9.23 -9.74 -1.63
N ALA A 57 8.33 -10.50 -2.23
CA ALA A 57 7.57 -11.55 -1.58
C ALA A 57 7.93 -12.91 -2.20
N THR A 58 7.99 -13.96 -1.37
CA THR A 58 8.28 -15.32 -1.84
C THR A 58 7.21 -16.32 -1.40
N ASP A 59 7.12 -17.45 -2.08
CA ASP A 59 6.43 -18.62 -1.56
C ASP A 59 7.26 -19.29 -0.43
N GLY A 60 6.77 -20.43 0.09
CA GLY A 60 7.48 -21.22 1.11
C GLY A 60 8.77 -21.87 0.61
N ASN A 61 8.99 -21.94 -0.71
CA ASN A 61 10.18 -22.49 -1.34
C ASN A 61 11.21 -21.40 -1.70
N GLY A 62 10.87 -20.12 -1.51
CA GLY A 62 11.73 -18.98 -1.87
C GLY A 62 11.55 -18.49 -3.31
N THR A 63 10.55 -18.97 -4.04
CA THR A 63 10.19 -18.48 -5.37
C THR A 63 9.58 -17.09 -5.26
N ASP A 64 10.03 -16.14 -6.07
CA ASP A 64 9.49 -14.78 -6.08
C ASP A 64 8.04 -14.75 -6.61
N LEU A 65 7.18 -14.01 -5.90
CA LEU A 65 5.76 -13.85 -6.22
C LEU A 65 5.47 -12.42 -6.65
N SER A 66 4.70 -12.27 -7.74
CA SER A 66 4.16 -10.99 -8.17
C SER A 66 2.74 -10.79 -7.62
N VAL A 67 2.39 -9.57 -7.19
CA VAL A 67 1.02 -9.18 -6.88
C VAL A 67 0.32 -8.65 -8.13
N SER A 68 -0.92 -9.05 -8.32
CA SER A 68 -1.78 -8.53 -9.38
C SER A 68 -2.42 -7.21 -8.96
N LYS A 69 -3.03 -6.51 -9.94
CA LYS A 69 -3.87 -5.34 -9.66
C LYS A 69 -5.03 -5.71 -8.72
N ASN A 70 -5.68 -6.83 -8.98
CA ASN A 70 -6.83 -7.29 -8.20
C ASN A 70 -6.43 -7.61 -6.75
N ASP A 71 -5.24 -8.16 -6.53
CA ASP A 71 -4.75 -8.49 -5.19
C ASP A 71 -4.57 -7.20 -4.36
N VAL A 72 -4.00 -6.16 -4.96
CA VAL A 72 -3.84 -4.86 -4.29
C VAL A 72 -5.18 -4.18 -4.07
N GLU A 73 -6.11 -4.25 -5.03
CA GLU A 73 -7.47 -3.73 -4.86
C GLU A 73 -8.19 -4.42 -3.68
N GLU A 74 -8.12 -5.75 -3.61
CA GLU A 74 -8.59 -6.54 -2.47
C GLU A 74 -7.95 -6.06 -1.16
N ALA A 75 -6.62 -5.88 -1.18
CA ALA A 75 -5.87 -5.48 0.00
C ALA A 75 -6.26 -4.09 0.52
N VAL A 76 -6.54 -3.14 -0.38
CA VAL A 76 -7.03 -1.81 -0.01
C VAL A 76 -8.44 -1.89 0.57
N LEU A 77 -9.34 -2.63 -0.07
CA LEU A 77 -10.73 -2.77 0.40
C LEU A 77 -10.83 -3.46 1.78
N ASN A 78 -9.91 -4.39 2.07
CA ASN A 78 -9.86 -5.11 3.34
C ASN A 78 -8.90 -4.48 4.38
N ASN A 79 -8.30 -3.31 4.10
CA ASN A 79 -7.32 -2.65 4.97
C ASN A 79 -6.10 -3.53 5.34
N TYR A 80 -5.66 -4.36 4.40
CA TYR A 80 -4.46 -5.18 4.53
C TYR A 80 -3.17 -4.39 4.29
N ILE A 81 -3.24 -3.31 3.50
CA ILE A 81 -2.17 -2.31 3.38
C ILE A 81 -2.55 -1.13 4.25
N VAL A 82 -1.74 -0.84 5.27
CA VAL A 82 -1.92 0.30 6.17
C VAL A 82 -0.79 1.28 5.96
N ILE A 83 -1.14 2.54 5.71
CA ILE A 83 -0.18 3.64 5.69
C ILE A 83 -0.31 4.37 7.03
N SER A 84 0.81 4.57 7.71
CA SER A 84 0.85 5.22 9.03
C SER A 84 2.05 6.15 9.16
N ASN A 85 2.06 6.98 10.18
CA ASN A 85 3.31 7.63 10.56
C ASN A 85 4.33 6.60 11.09
N TYR A 86 5.61 6.97 11.14
CA TYR A 86 6.71 6.04 11.38
C TYR A 86 6.65 5.34 12.74
N ILE A 87 6.12 6.00 13.77
CA ILE A 87 5.88 5.39 15.10
C ILE A 87 4.60 4.54 15.14
N GLY A 88 3.71 4.70 14.16
CA GLY A 88 2.56 3.84 13.93
C GLY A 88 1.30 4.15 14.73
N ASP A 89 1.19 5.34 15.34
CA ASP A 89 0.04 5.78 16.15
C ASP A 89 -0.99 6.60 15.34
N ALA A 90 -0.64 7.09 14.15
CA ALA A 90 -1.56 7.73 13.22
C ALA A 90 -1.65 6.91 11.91
N GLN A 91 -2.88 6.67 11.43
CA GLN A 91 -3.13 5.95 10.18
C GLN A 91 -3.78 6.87 9.15
N TYR A 92 -3.45 6.64 7.87
CA TYR A 92 -3.92 7.42 6.74
C TYR A 92 -4.72 6.53 5.78
N SER A 93 -5.81 7.09 5.26
CA SER A 93 -6.65 6.39 4.29
C SER A 93 -5.96 6.21 2.94
N LEU A 94 -6.22 5.06 2.34
CA LEU A 94 -5.73 4.63 1.04
C LEU A 94 -6.94 4.28 0.17
N GLY A 95 -7.03 4.88 -1.00
CA GLY A 95 -8.11 4.64 -1.96
C GLY A 95 -7.62 4.08 -3.30
N LEU A 96 -8.59 3.72 -4.14
CA LEU A 96 -8.38 3.14 -5.49
C LEU A 96 -8.89 4.05 -6.62
N LEU A 97 -9.69 5.06 -6.29
CA LEU A 97 -10.38 5.88 -7.28
C LEU A 97 -9.61 7.17 -7.51
N GLU A 98 -9.10 7.36 -8.74
CA GLU A 98 -8.29 8.52 -9.12
C GLU A 98 -8.98 9.86 -8.85
N ARG A 99 -10.29 9.95 -9.10
CA ARG A 99 -11.12 11.14 -8.82
C ARG A 99 -11.27 11.49 -7.33
N ASN A 100 -10.79 10.61 -6.45
CA ASN A 100 -10.80 10.70 -4.99
C ASN A 100 -12.13 11.16 -4.34
N PRO A 101 -13.26 10.47 -4.58
CA PRO A 101 -14.55 10.95 -4.08
C PRO A 101 -14.70 10.82 -2.56
N ASN A 102 -13.81 10.11 -1.89
CA ASN A 102 -13.84 9.88 -0.44
C ASN A 102 -12.82 10.75 0.32
N ASN A 103 -12.10 11.63 -0.38
CA ASN A 103 -10.99 12.40 0.17
C ASN A 103 -9.93 11.51 0.86
N ASP A 104 -9.57 10.40 0.21
CA ASP A 104 -8.50 9.52 0.69
C ASP A 104 -7.16 10.27 0.68
N HIS A 105 -6.32 10.08 1.70
CA HIS A 105 -5.04 10.79 1.79
C HIS A 105 -4.10 10.38 0.64
N PHE A 106 -4.17 9.11 0.25
CA PHE A 106 -3.35 8.50 -0.78
C PHE A 106 -4.21 7.65 -1.73
N ILE A 107 -3.83 7.58 -3.01
CA ILE A 107 -4.50 6.75 -4.02
C ILE A 107 -3.50 5.82 -4.71
N VAL A 108 -3.86 4.54 -4.85
CA VAL A 108 -3.11 3.62 -5.72
C VAL A 108 -3.23 4.05 -7.17
N SER A 109 -2.13 4.45 -7.79
CA SER A 109 -2.10 4.90 -9.19
C SER A 109 -1.56 3.84 -10.14
N LYS A 110 -0.62 3.01 -9.67
CA LYS A 110 0.04 2.00 -10.52
C LYS A 110 0.52 0.80 -9.71
N ILE A 111 0.52 -0.37 -10.36
CA ILE A 111 1.07 -1.61 -9.82
C ILE A 111 1.95 -2.24 -10.91
N ASP A 112 3.22 -2.44 -10.60
CA ASP A 112 4.22 -3.03 -11.49
C ASP A 112 4.93 -4.20 -10.79
N TYR A 113 5.45 -5.13 -11.60
CA TYR A 113 6.42 -6.14 -11.16
C TYR A 113 7.68 -6.04 -12.03
N LYS A 114 8.81 -5.65 -11.44
CA LYS A 114 10.07 -5.41 -12.14
C LYS A 114 11.25 -5.80 -11.25
N PHE A 115 12.30 -6.37 -11.85
CA PHE A 115 13.51 -6.79 -11.13
C PHE A 115 13.20 -7.61 -9.87
N ASN A 116 12.26 -8.57 -10.01
CA ASN A 116 11.77 -9.44 -8.93
C ASN A 116 11.20 -8.69 -7.71
N SER A 117 10.71 -7.48 -7.93
CA SER A 117 10.11 -6.62 -6.92
C SER A 117 8.72 -6.15 -7.36
N ASN A 118 7.80 -6.19 -6.41
CA ASN A 118 6.49 -5.57 -6.54
C ASN A 118 6.61 -4.09 -6.21
N VAL A 119 6.01 -3.24 -7.04
CA VAL A 119 6.00 -1.79 -6.86
C VAL A 119 4.55 -1.31 -6.91
N ILE A 120 4.08 -0.74 -5.81
CA ILE A 120 2.78 -0.05 -5.74
C ILE A 120 3.06 1.46 -5.69
N THR A 121 2.69 2.17 -6.74
CA THR A 121 2.78 3.63 -6.79
C THR A 121 1.54 4.25 -6.15
N LEU A 122 1.78 5.19 -5.26
CA LEU A 122 0.77 5.93 -4.53
C LEU A 122 0.89 7.42 -4.85
N SER A 123 -0.19 8.03 -5.31
CA SER A 123 -0.28 9.48 -5.46
C SER A 123 -0.74 10.11 -4.14
N VAL A 124 -0.09 11.22 -3.76
CA VAL A 124 -0.49 12.05 -2.62
C VAL A 124 -1.68 12.91 -3.03
N ARG A 125 -2.80 12.81 -2.30
CA ARG A 125 -4.04 13.53 -2.57
C ARG A 125 -4.40 14.46 -1.41
N ASP A 126 -5.38 14.10 -0.60
CA ASP A 126 -5.91 14.95 0.48
C ASP A 126 -5.09 14.90 1.78
N PHE A 127 -3.84 14.42 1.71
CA PHE A 127 -2.95 14.46 2.86
C PHE A 127 -2.68 15.90 3.31
N LYS A 128 -2.89 16.16 4.61
CA LYS A 128 -2.62 17.44 5.27
C LYS A 128 -1.80 17.21 6.53
N GLY A 129 -0.82 18.07 6.77
CA GLY A 129 0.07 18.01 7.92
C GLY A 129 1.46 17.47 7.59
N TYR A 130 2.11 16.90 8.60
CA TYR A 130 3.52 16.52 8.56
C TYR A 130 3.70 15.12 9.14
N ALA A 131 4.31 14.21 8.39
CA ALA A 131 4.51 12.85 8.86
C ALA A 131 5.68 12.15 8.17
N SER A 132 6.40 11.34 8.92
CA SER A 132 7.26 10.30 8.34
C SER A 132 6.38 9.13 7.91
N ILE A 133 6.21 8.91 6.62
CA ILE A 133 5.31 7.91 6.06
C ILE A 133 5.92 6.52 6.15
N SER A 134 5.12 5.55 6.60
CA SER A 134 5.49 4.14 6.76
C SER A 134 4.33 3.24 6.34
N VAL A 135 4.62 1.96 6.08
CA VAL A 135 3.65 0.98 5.59
C VAL A 135 3.66 -0.27 6.46
N LYS A 136 2.49 -0.88 6.65
CA LYS A 136 2.31 -2.20 7.26
C LYS A 136 1.47 -3.08 6.34
N PHE A 137 1.86 -4.34 6.18
CA PHE A 137 1.00 -5.39 5.65
C PHE A 137 0.45 -6.20 6.82
N LYS A 138 -0.88 -6.30 6.92
CA LYS A 138 -1.55 -6.98 8.03
C LYS A 138 -2.77 -7.78 7.60
N ASN A 139 -3.18 -8.75 8.41
CA ASN A 139 -4.51 -9.37 8.35
C ASN A 139 -5.11 -9.39 9.76
N ALA A 140 -6.32 -8.82 9.91
CA ALA A 140 -7.04 -8.62 11.17
C ALA A 140 -6.17 -7.95 12.25
N ASN A 141 -5.41 -8.75 13.01
CA ASN A 141 -4.55 -8.29 14.12
C ASN A 141 -3.08 -8.70 13.96
N LYS A 142 -2.71 -9.39 12.88
CA LYS A 142 -1.34 -9.85 12.64
C LYS A 142 -0.67 -8.96 11.60
N VAL A 143 0.44 -8.32 11.98
CA VAL A 143 1.35 -7.65 11.05
C VAL A 143 2.32 -8.68 10.49
N PHE A 144 2.40 -8.81 9.16
CA PHE A 144 3.34 -9.71 8.48
C PHE A 144 4.64 -9.01 8.13
N ALA A 145 4.53 -7.76 7.68
CA ALA A 145 5.65 -6.93 7.31
C ALA A 145 5.33 -5.48 7.68
N SER A 146 6.36 -4.71 8.02
CA SER A 146 6.21 -3.31 8.38
C SER A 146 7.49 -2.57 8.04
N THR A 147 7.36 -1.28 7.72
CA THR A 147 8.46 -0.33 7.64
C THR A 147 8.51 0.65 8.82
N CYS A 148 7.65 0.48 9.82
CA CYS A 148 7.59 1.37 10.97
C CYS A 148 8.82 1.20 11.88
N TYR A 149 8.94 2.10 12.86
CA TYR A 149 9.95 2.06 13.90
C TYR A 149 10.05 0.66 14.54
N LEU A 150 11.28 0.16 14.70
CA LEU A 150 11.63 -1.18 15.23
C LEU A 150 11.10 -2.38 14.43
N SER A 151 10.54 -2.18 13.23
CA SER A 151 10.20 -3.29 12.35
C SER A 151 11.45 -3.95 11.78
N GLY A 152 11.30 -5.16 11.22
CA GLY A 152 12.39 -5.86 10.53
C GLY A 152 12.80 -5.23 9.20
N ASN A 153 12.04 -4.28 8.66
CA ASN A 153 12.31 -3.59 7.40
C ASN A 153 12.14 -2.05 7.55
N PRO A 154 12.79 -1.41 8.53
CA PRO A 154 12.49 -0.02 8.87
C PRO A 154 12.82 0.90 7.69
N SER A 155 11.82 1.69 7.27
CA SER A 155 11.92 2.58 6.12
C SER A 155 10.81 3.62 6.18
N CYS A 156 11.17 4.88 5.94
CA CYS A 156 10.22 5.99 5.85
C CYS A 156 10.79 7.11 5.00
N PHE A 157 9.92 7.98 4.50
CA PHE A 157 10.27 9.31 3.99
C PHE A 157 9.42 10.36 4.70
N PHE A 158 9.86 11.61 4.74
CA PHE A 158 9.11 12.70 5.36
C PHE A 158 8.21 13.38 4.33
N LEU A 159 6.92 13.49 4.64
CA LEU A 159 5.92 14.16 3.81
C LEU A 159 5.36 15.37 4.57
N SER A 160 5.18 16.48 3.84
CA SER A 160 4.65 17.73 4.37
C SER A 160 3.64 18.32 3.39
N ARG A 161 2.41 18.57 3.86
CA ARG A 161 1.42 19.34 3.11
C ARG A 161 0.85 20.41 4.02
N LYS A 162 0.89 21.66 3.54
CA LYS A 162 0.30 22.79 4.28
C LYS A 162 -1.18 22.44 4.59
N PRO A 163 -1.62 22.60 5.85
CA PRO A 163 -2.99 22.28 6.24
C PRO A 163 -4.05 23.10 5.50
#